data_AF-A0A1D1WAS5-F1
#
_entry.id   AF-A0A1D1WAS5-F1
#
_cell.length_a   1.000
_cell.length_b   1.000
_cell.length_c   1.000
_cell.angle_alpha   90.00
_cell.angle_beta   90.00
_cell.angle_gamma   90.00
#
_symmetry.space_group_name_H-M   'P 1'
#
loop_
_entity.id
_entity.type
_entity.pdbx_description
1 polymer ?
#
loop_
_entity_poly.entity_id
_entity_poly.type
_entity_poly.pdbx_seq_one_letter_code
_entity_poly.pdbx_strand_id
1 'polypeptide(L)'
;MYAGLCWCFVICFADCYARKLLINFVDDGLISSVSMVLSPMRTRMLIAVSLYMTIFVHSMPADERCAKSQLYRQVEEHKWPIVYSPEYNLSVLGLEKLHPFDAGKWGKVYHKLVAEGMISKETVVEPVEATTDDLLLVHTSRYLDSLTSSATVARITEVPPAAMVPNSVLQTKFLRPMRLQTGGTVLAGKLALERGWAINIGGGFHHCSADDGGGFCPYADITLCLKFLFVKKLIHKALIIDLDAHQGNGHENDFLGDDKVYILDMYNGSIYPHDERAKKAIRRKIELRSYMADEEYLEKVQTHVAGALNEFKPDFVMYNAGTDILINDPLGRLSITPDGICQRDQIVFEECRKRNVPVVMVTSGGYQKDTGPIIADSILNLWRKKLIQWQPASEHVRKNGQAIAKASHDEL
;
A
#
# COMPACT_ATOMS: atom_id res chain seq x y z
N MET A 1 -14.43 18.55 -44.82
CA MET A 1 -15.53 19.37 -44.24
C MET A 1 -16.84 18.64 -44.52
N TYR A 2 -17.79 18.57 -43.56
CA TYR A 2 -19.05 17.79 -43.53
C TYR A 2 -19.15 16.57 -42.58
N ALA A 3 -18.30 16.47 -41.55
CA ALA A 3 -18.56 15.60 -40.38
C ALA A 3 -18.45 16.30 -39.01
N GLY A 4 -18.05 17.58 -38.98
CA GLY A 4 -17.81 18.33 -37.73
C GLY A 4 -18.97 19.20 -37.23
N LEU A 5 -20.07 19.33 -37.99
CA LEU A 5 -21.17 20.25 -37.66
C LEU A 5 -22.37 19.57 -36.99
N CYS A 6 -22.42 18.23 -36.96
CA CYS A 6 -23.56 17.50 -36.38
C CYS A 6 -23.41 17.28 -34.85
N TRP A 7 -22.19 17.29 -34.31
CA TRP A 7 -21.94 17.04 -32.88
C TRP A 7 -22.11 18.30 -32.01
N CYS A 8 -21.78 19.50 -32.50
CA CYS A 8 -22.00 20.74 -31.75
C CYS A 8 -23.50 21.06 -31.53
N PHE A 9 -24.38 20.65 -32.45
CA PHE A 9 -25.81 20.88 -32.29
C PHE A 9 -26.46 19.99 -31.23
N VAL A 10 -25.98 18.75 -31.05
CA VAL A 10 -26.50 17.83 -30.01
C VAL A 10 -26.02 18.25 -28.62
N ILE A 11 -24.78 18.73 -28.51
CA ILE A 11 -24.19 19.19 -27.24
C ILE A 11 -24.85 20.48 -26.74
N CYS A 12 -25.09 21.47 -27.61
CA CYS A 12 -25.77 22.71 -27.22
C CYS A 12 -27.26 22.51 -26.88
N PHE A 13 -27.96 21.56 -27.51
CA PHE A 13 -29.36 21.28 -27.19
C PHE A 13 -29.51 20.57 -25.84
N ALA A 14 -28.62 19.64 -25.50
CA ALA A 14 -28.65 18.94 -24.22
C ALA A 14 -28.33 19.87 -23.05
N ASP A 15 -27.38 20.79 -23.22
CA ASP A 15 -26.93 21.71 -22.16
C ASP A 15 -27.95 22.84 -21.89
N CYS A 16 -28.63 23.34 -22.94
CA CYS A 16 -29.66 24.37 -22.80
C CYS A 16 -30.99 23.82 -22.22
N TYR A 17 -31.32 22.55 -22.48
CA TYR A 17 -32.52 21.91 -21.91
C TYR A 17 -32.30 21.40 -20.48
N ALA A 18 -31.11 20.90 -20.14
CA ALA A 18 -30.76 20.48 -18.79
C ALA A 18 -30.77 21.64 -17.79
N ARG A 19 -30.25 22.82 -18.19
CA ARG A 19 -30.28 24.02 -17.34
C ARG A 19 -31.68 24.58 -17.11
N LYS A 20 -32.61 24.46 -18.08
CA LYS A 20 -34.01 24.90 -17.90
C LYS A 20 -34.83 23.98 -17.01
N LEU A 21 -34.53 22.68 -16.96
CA LEU A 21 -35.25 21.72 -16.13
C LEU A 21 -34.75 21.68 -14.67
N LEU A 22 -33.47 21.99 -14.42
CA LEU A 22 -32.95 22.08 -13.05
C LEU A 22 -33.45 23.31 -12.28
N ILE A 23 -33.84 24.39 -12.97
CA ILE A 23 -34.37 25.60 -12.31
C ILE A 23 -35.82 25.40 -11.82
N ASN A 24 -36.58 24.47 -12.38
CA ASN A 24 -37.98 24.21 -12.00
C ASN A 24 -38.16 23.14 -10.92
N PHE A 25 -37.08 22.63 -10.31
CA PHE A 25 -37.15 21.56 -9.31
C PHE A 25 -36.85 22.03 -7.87
N VAL A 26 -36.69 23.34 -7.65
CA VAL A 26 -36.41 23.90 -6.31
C VAL A 26 -37.65 24.49 -5.63
N ASP A 27 -38.75 24.74 -6.37
CA ASP A 27 -40.00 25.23 -5.78
C ASP A 27 -41.10 24.17 -5.86
N ASP A 28 -41.81 24.04 -4.73
CA ASP A 28 -43.00 23.22 -4.46
C ASP A 28 -42.78 21.76 -4.07
N GLY A 29 -42.65 21.57 -2.76
CA GLY A 29 -42.84 20.28 -2.11
C GLY A 29 -44.31 19.85 -2.11
N LEU A 30 -44.57 18.61 -2.54
CA LEU A 30 -45.65 17.75 -2.04
C LEU A 30 -45.47 16.33 -2.60
N ILE A 31 -45.16 15.42 -1.69
CA ILE A 31 -45.15 13.97 -1.94
C ILE A 31 -46.59 13.47 -1.83
N SER A 32 -47.17 12.96 -2.92
CA SER A 32 -48.22 11.95 -2.82
C SER A 32 -48.26 11.02 -4.05
N SER A 33 -48.03 9.74 -3.79
CA SER A 33 -48.54 8.56 -4.49
C SER A 33 -49.00 8.70 -5.95
N VAL A 34 -48.15 8.33 -6.91
CA VAL A 34 -48.56 7.89 -8.25
C VAL A 34 -47.67 6.74 -8.71
N SER A 35 -48.28 5.58 -8.96
CA SER A 35 -47.69 4.47 -9.71
C SER A 35 -47.33 4.97 -11.12
N MET A 36 -46.05 5.23 -11.38
CA MET A 36 -45.56 5.61 -12.70
C MET A 36 -44.88 4.41 -13.37
N VAL A 37 -45.58 3.83 -14.34
CA VAL A 37 -44.98 3.12 -15.47
C VAL A 37 -43.95 4.07 -16.10
N LEU A 38 -42.66 3.78 -15.93
CA LEU A 38 -41.58 4.57 -16.52
C LEU A 38 -41.72 4.51 -18.04
N SER A 39 -41.96 5.65 -18.69
CA SER A 39 -42.02 5.70 -20.14
C SER A 39 -40.65 5.30 -20.72
N PRO A 40 -40.59 4.70 -21.92
CA PRO A 40 -39.34 4.26 -22.56
C PRO A 40 -38.28 5.37 -22.67
N MET A 41 -38.70 6.65 -22.72
CA MET A 41 -37.79 7.80 -22.75
C MET A 41 -37.13 8.06 -21.40
N ARG A 42 -37.84 7.92 -20.26
CA ARG A 42 -37.23 8.09 -18.93
C ARG A 42 -36.20 7.00 -18.64
N THR A 43 -36.48 5.75 -19.04
CA THR A 43 -35.54 4.64 -18.90
C THR A 43 -34.29 4.85 -19.77
N ARG A 44 -34.46 5.31 -21.02
CA ARG A 44 -33.33 5.66 -21.90
C ARG A 44 -32.51 6.84 -21.37
N MET A 45 -33.15 7.81 -20.74
CA MET A 45 -32.47 8.97 -20.15
C MET A 45 -31.69 8.60 -18.88
N LEU A 46 -32.23 7.74 -18.02
CA LEU A 46 -31.51 7.16 -16.87
C LEU A 46 -30.34 6.29 -17.31
N ILE A 47 -30.51 5.48 -18.36
CA ILE A 47 -29.41 4.70 -18.95
C ILE A 47 -28.35 5.63 -19.55
N ALA A 48 -28.74 6.72 -20.23
CA ALA A 48 -27.80 7.69 -20.79
C ALA A 48 -27.04 8.46 -19.72
N VAL A 49 -27.70 8.91 -18.63
CA VAL A 49 -27.03 9.56 -17.49
C VAL A 49 -26.13 8.59 -16.76
N SER A 50 -26.54 7.33 -16.59
CA SER A 50 -25.71 6.27 -16.02
C SER A 50 -24.50 5.95 -16.89
N LEU A 51 -24.66 5.83 -18.22
CA LEU A 51 -23.55 5.68 -19.16
C LEU A 51 -22.63 6.90 -19.15
N TYR A 52 -23.19 8.11 -19.11
CA TYR A 52 -22.40 9.35 -19.12
C TYR A 52 -21.61 9.51 -17.83
N MET A 53 -22.20 9.23 -16.66
CA MET A 53 -21.46 9.20 -15.39
C MET A 53 -20.44 8.07 -15.35
N THR A 54 -20.75 6.90 -15.90
CA THR A 54 -19.77 5.80 -16.02
C THR A 54 -18.60 6.22 -16.90
N ILE A 55 -18.84 6.80 -18.08
CA ILE A 55 -17.79 7.28 -18.98
C ILE A 55 -16.98 8.41 -18.33
N PHE A 56 -17.63 9.36 -17.62
CA PHE A 56 -16.95 10.50 -17.00
C PHE A 56 -16.11 10.11 -15.77
N VAL A 57 -16.59 9.17 -14.95
CA VAL A 57 -15.81 8.58 -13.85
C VAL A 57 -14.66 7.73 -14.39
N HIS A 58 -14.80 7.10 -15.55
CA HIS A 58 -13.72 6.33 -16.21
C HIS A 58 -12.73 7.22 -17.00
N SER A 59 -13.03 8.50 -17.23
CA SER A 59 -12.17 9.42 -17.97
C SER A 59 -11.38 10.39 -17.10
N MET A 60 -11.46 10.29 -15.76
CA MET A 60 -10.69 11.19 -14.88
C MET A 60 -9.18 10.92 -15.02
N PRO A 61 -8.38 11.94 -15.40
CA PRO A 61 -6.93 11.83 -15.47
C PRO A 61 -6.30 11.43 -14.13
N ALA A 62 -5.16 10.72 -14.18
CA ALA A 62 -4.45 10.23 -13.00
C ALA A 62 -4.05 11.34 -12.02
N ASP A 63 -3.64 12.50 -12.53
CA ASP A 63 -3.29 13.69 -11.74
C ASP A 63 -4.49 14.27 -11.01
N GLU A 64 -5.67 14.30 -11.64
CA GLU A 64 -6.90 14.75 -11.01
C GLU A 64 -7.35 13.79 -9.89
N ARG A 65 -7.25 12.47 -10.11
CA ARG A 65 -7.50 11.45 -9.05
C ARG A 65 -6.57 11.68 -7.85
N CYS A 66 -5.27 11.82 -8.12
CA CYS A 66 -4.26 12.05 -7.08
C CYS A 66 -4.44 13.39 -6.35
N ALA A 67 -5.07 14.39 -6.98
CA ALA A 67 -5.35 15.69 -6.38
C ALA A 67 -6.56 15.65 -5.43
N LYS A 68 -7.58 14.85 -5.76
CA LYS A 68 -8.79 14.67 -4.94
C LYS A 68 -8.59 13.69 -3.77
N SER A 69 -7.64 12.77 -3.93
CA SER A 69 -7.31 11.74 -2.94
C SER A 69 -7.02 12.30 -1.55
N GLN A 70 -7.55 11.63 -0.53
CA GLN A 70 -7.25 11.91 0.88
C GLN A 70 -6.12 11.03 1.44
N LEU A 71 -5.56 10.13 0.61
CA LEU A 71 -4.46 9.25 1.02
C LEU A 71 -3.15 10.02 1.26
N TYR A 72 -2.97 11.14 0.56
CA TYR A 72 -1.78 11.98 0.63
C TYR A 72 -1.98 13.23 1.51
N ARG A 73 -2.44 13.03 2.76
CA ARG A 73 -2.79 14.12 3.68
C ARG A 73 -1.60 14.67 4.48
N GLN A 74 -1.75 15.88 5.02
CA GLN A 74 -0.79 16.41 5.98
C GLN A 74 -0.87 15.67 7.33
N VAL A 75 0.29 15.49 7.95
CA VAL A 75 0.47 14.78 9.21
C VAL A 75 1.25 15.67 10.16
N GLU A 76 0.75 15.81 11.38
CA GLU A 76 1.36 16.63 12.43
C GLU A 76 2.84 16.23 12.67
N GLU A 77 3.69 17.23 12.90
CA GLU A 77 5.15 17.02 13.04
C GLU A 77 5.53 16.11 14.20
N HIS A 78 4.73 16.09 15.27
CA HIS A 78 5.02 15.28 16.46
C HIS A 78 4.73 13.79 16.28
N LYS A 79 3.94 13.41 15.27
CA LYS A 79 3.66 12.00 14.99
C LYS A 79 4.89 11.36 14.35
N TRP A 80 5.17 10.10 14.65
CA TRP A 80 6.25 9.33 14.04
C TRP A 80 5.87 8.90 12.63
N PRO A 81 6.81 8.60 11.72
CA PRO A 81 6.51 8.00 10.44
C PRO A 81 6.19 6.49 10.57
N ILE A 82 5.33 6.14 11.53
CA ILE A 82 4.79 4.79 11.75
C ILE A 82 3.29 4.86 11.50
N VAL A 83 2.82 4.12 10.50
CA VAL A 83 1.43 4.10 10.08
C VAL A 83 0.74 2.82 10.59
N TYR A 84 -0.38 2.99 11.27
CA TYR A 84 -1.16 1.88 11.82
C TYR A 84 -2.59 2.30 12.13
N SER A 85 -3.53 1.36 11.97
CA SER A 85 -4.88 1.46 12.53
C SER A 85 -5.25 0.15 13.22
N PRO A 86 -5.97 0.19 14.37
CA PRO A 86 -6.59 -0.99 14.97
C PRO A 86 -7.45 -1.81 14.00
N GLU A 87 -8.04 -1.15 13.00
CA GLU A 87 -8.88 -1.77 11.97
C GLU A 87 -8.09 -2.59 10.94
N TYR A 88 -6.75 -2.60 11.00
CA TYR A 88 -5.93 -3.52 10.20
C TYR A 88 -6.15 -4.97 10.61
N ASN A 89 -6.50 -5.22 11.88
CA ASN A 89 -6.70 -6.58 12.37
C ASN A 89 -7.99 -7.16 11.79
N LEU A 90 -7.90 -8.31 11.15
CA LEU A 90 -9.03 -8.96 10.48
C LEU A 90 -9.80 -9.84 11.47
N SER A 91 -11.12 -9.85 11.35
CA SER A 91 -12.00 -10.75 12.10
C SER A 91 -13.22 -11.05 11.25
N VAL A 92 -13.24 -12.23 10.64
CA VAL A 92 -14.29 -12.68 9.72
C VAL A 92 -15.09 -13.81 10.38
N LEU A 93 -15.67 -13.50 11.55
CA LEU A 93 -16.54 -14.40 12.31
C LEU A 93 -15.90 -15.77 12.63
N GLY A 94 -14.58 -15.82 12.83
CA GLY A 94 -13.86 -17.06 13.13
C GLY A 94 -13.25 -17.75 11.91
N LEU A 95 -13.61 -17.35 10.68
CA LEU A 95 -13.02 -17.90 9.45
C LEU A 95 -11.54 -17.57 9.32
N GLU A 96 -11.08 -16.49 9.94
CA GLU A 96 -9.66 -16.15 10.01
C GLU A 96 -8.82 -17.27 10.65
N LYS A 97 -9.41 -18.12 11.51
CA LYS A 97 -8.72 -19.25 12.14
C LYS A 97 -8.43 -20.42 11.20
N LEU A 98 -9.09 -20.46 10.03
CA LEU A 98 -8.85 -21.48 9.00
C LEU A 98 -7.72 -21.10 8.05
N HIS A 99 -7.18 -19.88 8.19
CA HIS A 99 -6.13 -19.35 7.34
C HIS A 99 -4.79 -19.40 8.08
N PRO A 100 -3.66 -19.70 7.41
CA PRO A 100 -2.34 -19.63 8.03
C PRO A 100 -1.92 -18.21 8.47
N PHE A 101 -2.64 -17.16 8.05
CA PHE A 101 -2.28 -15.76 8.31
C PHE A 101 -2.83 -15.33 9.66
N ASP A 102 -1.94 -14.84 10.54
CA ASP A 102 -2.36 -14.25 11.80
C ASP A 102 -3.01 -12.89 11.58
N ALA A 103 -4.33 -12.91 11.46
CA ALA A 103 -5.19 -11.74 11.27
C ALA A 103 -5.04 -10.65 12.35
N GLY A 104 -4.46 -10.96 13.52
CA GLY A 104 -4.22 -10.01 14.61
C GLY A 104 -2.76 -9.56 14.75
N LYS A 105 -1.86 -9.94 13.83
CA LYS A 105 -0.42 -9.70 14.01
C LYS A 105 -0.06 -8.21 14.10
N TRP A 106 -0.78 -7.36 13.39
CA TRP A 106 -0.52 -5.91 13.36
C TRP A 106 -0.74 -5.24 14.71
N GLY A 107 -1.80 -5.64 15.43
CA GLY A 107 -2.03 -5.20 16.81
C GLY A 107 -0.92 -5.63 17.75
N LYS A 108 -0.41 -6.87 17.61
CA LYS A 108 0.72 -7.35 18.42
C LYS A 108 1.98 -6.50 18.23
N VAL A 109 2.28 -6.12 16.97
CA VAL A 109 3.40 -5.22 16.67
C VAL A 109 3.21 -3.89 17.40
N TYR A 110 2.08 -3.21 17.15
CA TYR A 110 1.77 -1.92 17.74
C TYR A 110 1.84 -1.94 19.28
N HIS A 111 1.18 -2.91 19.92
CA HIS A 111 1.17 -3.00 21.38
C HIS A 111 2.55 -3.21 21.97
N LYS A 112 3.42 -3.99 21.32
CA LYS A 112 4.80 -4.17 21.77
C LYS A 112 5.63 -2.89 21.62
N LEU A 113 5.49 -2.16 20.49
CA LEU A 113 6.18 -0.87 20.31
C LEU A 113 5.74 0.18 21.35
N VAL A 114 4.46 0.17 21.74
CA VAL A 114 3.93 1.03 22.81
C VAL A 114 4.47 0.61 24.17
N ALA A 115 4.48 -0.69 24.49
CA ALA A 115 4.97 -1.20 25.76
C ALA A 115 6.46 -0.88 25.99
N GLU A 116 7.26 -0.85 24.92
CA GLU A 116 8.68 -0.49 24.94
C GLU A 116 8.94 1.02 24.90
N GLY A 117 7.87 1.84 24.86
CA GLY A 117 7.95 3.30 24.92
C GLY A 117 8.47 3.97 23.65
N MET A 118 8.52 3.26 22.51
CA MET A 118 8.96 3.85 21.24
C MET A 118 7.90 4.78 20.65
N ILE A 119 6.62 4.39 20.72
CA ILE A 119 5.48 5.16 20.22
C ILE A 119 4.33 5.17 21.23
N SER A 120 3.36 6.05 21.04
CA SER A 120 2.08 6.06 21.74
C SER A 120 0.92 6.18 20.75
N LYS A 121 -0.32 6.14 21.25
CA LYS A 121 -1.53 6.35 20.45
C LYS A 121 -1.55 7.73 19.80
N GLU A 122 -1.01 8.73 20.48
CA GLU A 122 -0.95 10.11 20.02
C GLU A 122 0.10 10.26 18.91
N THR A 123 1.21 9.54 19.03
CA THR A 123 2.34 9.66 18.10
C THR A 123 2.25 8.75 16.88
N VAL A 124 1.44 7.69 16.87
CA VAL A 124 1.21 6.87 15.68
C VAL A 124 0.35 7.61 14.65
N VAL A 125 0.56 7.32 13.37
CA VAL A 125 -0.21 7.92 12.27
C VAL A 125 -1.30 6.96 11.82
N GLU A 126 -2.55 7.41 11.90
CA GLU A 126 -3.67 6.64 11.36
C GLU A 126 -3.86 6.93 9.85
N PRO A 127 -3.98 5.88 9.02
CA PRO A 127 -4.23 6.01 7.58
C PRO A 127 -5.69 6.38 7.27
N VAL A 128 -5.97 6.67 6.00
CA VAL A 128 -7.31 6.79 5.44
C VAL A 128 -7.56 5.61 4.50
N GLU A 129 -8.81 5.14 4.42
CA GLU A 129 -9.22 4.06 3.52
C GLU A 129 -9.04 4.49 2.06
N ALA A 130 -8.33 3.69 1.26
CA ALA A 130 -8.21 3.92 -0.19
C ALA A 130 -9.59 3.81 -0.85
N THR A 131 -10.04 4.88 -1.51
CA THR A 131 -11.32 4.90 -2.23
C THR A 131 -11.23 4.15 -3.55
N THR A 132 -12.37 3.94 -4.21
CA THR A 132 -12.38 3.25 -5.52
C THR A 132 -11.66 4.10 -6.55
N ASP A 133 -11.81 5.42 -6.48
CA ASP A 133 -11.09 6.35 -7.35
C ASP A 133 -9.58 6.34 -7.13
N ASP A 134 -9.12 6.14 -5.89
CA ASP A 134 -7.71 5.93 -5.59
C ASP A 134 -7.21 4.63 -6.23
N LEU A 135 -7.94 3.53 -6.02
CA LEU A 135 -7.57 2.20 -6.52
C LEU A 135 -7.57 2.13 -8.05
N LEU A 136 -8.44 2.88 -8.73
CA LEU A 136 -8.48 3.00 -10.20
C LEU A 136 -7.23 3.66 -10.80
N LEU A 137 -6.31 4.18 -9.99
CA LEU A 137 -4.99 4.61 -10.46
C LEU A 137 -4.11 3.42 -10.90
N VAL A 138 -4.37 2.23 -10.36
CA VAL A 138 -3.63 1.00 -10.67
C VAL A 138 -4.57 -0.06 -11.23
N HIS A 139 -5.67 -0.32 -10.53
CA HIS A 139 -6.54 -1.44 -10.84
C HIS A 139 -7.50 -1.13 -11.98
N THR A 140 -7.79 -2.14 -12.78
CA THR A 140 -8.87 -2.06 -13.76
C THR A 140 -10.23 -2.05 -13.07
N SER A 141 -11.21 -1.31 -13.60
CA SER A 141 -12.59 -1.34 -13.08
C SER A 141 -13.15 -2.76 -13.06
N ARG A 142 -12.86 -3.54 -14.12
CA ARG A 142 -13.25 -4.95 -14.21
C ARG A 142 -12.76 -5.76 -13.01
N TYR A 143 -11.51 -5.57 -12.59
CA TYR A 143 -10.97 -6.27 -11.43
C TYR A 143 -11.65 -5.81 -10.14
N LEU A 144 -11.80 -4.50 -9.93
CA LEU A 144 -12.47 -3.97 -8.74
C LEU A 144 -13.93 -4.45 -8.65
N ASP A 145 -14.65 -4.48 -9.77
CA ASP A 145 -16.01 -5.01 -9.85
C ASP A 145 -16.06 -6.50 -9.51
N SER A 146 -15.03 -7.27 -9.87
CA SER A 146 -14.96 -8.70 -9.54
C SER A 146 -14.91 -8.99 -8.03
N LEU A 147 -14.47 -8.03 -7.21
CA LEU A 147 -14.43 -8.15 -5.75
C LEU A 147 -15.84 -8.10 -5.10
N THR A 148 -16.87 -7.72 -5.87
CA THR A 148 -18.27 -7.84 -5.44
C THR A 148 -18.77 -9.30 -5.39
N SER A 149 -17.98 -10.24 -5.91
CA SER A 149 -18.25 -11.68 -5.82
C SER A 149 -17.50 -12.30 -4.64
N SER A 150 -18.24 -12.96 -3.74
CA SER A 150 -17.63 -13.74 -2.64
C SER A 150 -16.73 -14.86 -3.15
N ALA A 151 -17.01 -15.44 -4.31
CA ALA A 151 -16.17 -16.49 -4.92
C ALA A 151 -14.79 -15.93 -5.32
N THR A 152 -14.75 -14.71 -5.85
CA THR A 152 -13.48 -14.04 -6.17
C THR A 152 -12.66 -13.79 -4.91
N VAL A 153 -13.30 -13.25 -3.86
CA VAL A 153 -12.62 -12.98 -2.57
C VAL A 153 -12.13 -14.27 -1.93
N ALA A 154 -12.91 -15.35 -2.00
CA ALA A 154 -12.51 -16.67 -1.51
C ALA A 154 -11.27 -17.23 -2.23
N ARG A 155 -11.17 -17.03 -3.55
CA ARG A 155 -9.98 -17.40 -4.32
C ARG A 155 -8.77 -16.58 -3.89
N ILE A 156 -8.91 -15.26 -3.78
CA ILE A 156 -7.81 -14.35 -3.40
C ILE A 156 -7.28 -14.68 -1.99
N THR A 157 -8.18 -14.95 -1.06
CA THR A 157 -7.85 -15.31 0.32
C THR A 157 -7.44 -16.77 0.49
N GLU A 158 -7.57 -17.60 -0.54
CA GLU A 158 -7.38 -19.06 -0.46
C GLU A 158 -8.20 -19.73 0.67
N VAL A 159 -9.37 -19.16 0.99
CA VAL A 159 -10.32 -19.72 1.96
C VAL A 159 -11.61 -20.08 1.22
N PRO A 160 -11.72 -21.31 0.66
CA PRO A 160 -12.91 -21.73 -0.09
C PRO A 160 -14.26 -21.49 0.65
N PRO A 161 -14.38 -21.72 1.97
CA PRO A 161 -15.61 -21.42 2.71
C PRO A 161 -16.05 -19.95 2.65
N ALA A 162 -15.13 -18.99 2.41
CA ALA A 162 -15.47 -17.58 2.28
C ALA A 162 -16.43 -17.32 1.10
N ALA A 163 -16.50 -18.23 0.11
CA ALA A 163 -17.42 -18.10 -1.02
C ALA A 163 -18.90 -18.14 -0.59
N MET A 164 -19.19 -18.76 0.56
CA MET A 164 -20.54 -18.84 1.13
C MET A 164 -20.87 -17.66 2.06
N VAL A 165 -19.90 -16.80 2.36
CA VAL A 165 -20.11 -15.61 3.19
C VAL A 165 -20.78 -14.53 2.35
N PRO A 166 -21.83 -13.85 2.85
CA PRO A 166 -22.41 -12.72 2.13
C PRO A 166 -21.34 -11.67 1.80
N ASN A 167 -21.29 -11.21 0.54
CA ASN A 167 -20.22 -10.33 0.10
C ASN A 167 -20.14 -9.05 0.93
N SER A 168 -21.27 -8.48 1.39
CA SER A 168 -21.29 -7.32 2.28
C SER A 168 -20.47 -7.49 3.57
N VAL A 169 -20.42 -8.71 4.11
CA VAL A 169 -19.58 -9.06 5.26
C VAL A 169 -18.11 -9.07 4.86
N LEU A 170 -17.76 -9.68 3.72
CA LEU A 170 -16.38 -9.67 3.20
C LEU A 170 -15.91 -8.26 2.86
N GLN A 171 -16.77 -7.41 2.29
CA GLN A 171 -16.49 -5.99 2.04
C GLN A 171 -16.10 -5.27 3.34
N THR A 172 -16.89 -5.49 4.40
CA THR A 172 -16.71 -4.76 5.67
C THR A 172 -15.57 -5.34 6.53
N LYS A 173 -15.44 -6.66 6.59
CA LYS A 173 -14.57 -7.37 7.53
C LYS A 173 -13.23 -7.81 6.95
N PHE A 174 -13.10 -7.81 5.62
CA PHE A 174 -11.86 -8.17 4.94
C PHE A 174 -11.39 -7.04 4.01
N LEU A 175 -12.16 -6.73 2.96
CA LEU A 175 -11.70 -5.81 1.91
C LEU A 175 -11.46 -4.39 2.43
N ARG A 176 -12.37 -3.82 3.22
CA ARG A 176 -12.20 -2.48 3.82
C ARG A 176 -10.93 -2.35 4.68
N PRO A 177 -10.65 -3.26 5.64
CA PRO A 177 -9.35 -3.32 6.31
C PRO A 177 -8.13 -3.38 5.37
N MET A 178 -8.22 -4.13 4.27
CA MET A 178 -7.15 -4.20 3.28
C MET A 178 -6.99 -2.87 2.53
N ARG A 179 -8.08 -2.18 2.16
CA ARG A 179 -8.05 -0.81 1.58
C ARG A 179 -7.43 0.20 2.53
N LEU A 180 -7.65 0.06 3.84
CA LEU A 180 -7.06 0.92 4.87
C LEU A 180 -5.55 0.68 5.00
N GLN A 181 -5.10 -0.58 4.89
CA GLN A 181 -3.67 -0.91 4.79
C GLN A 181 -3.05 -0.34 3.51
N THR A 182 -3.74 -0.47 2.38
CA THR A 182 -3.32 0.12 1.09
C THR A 182 -3.15 1.64 1.17
N GLY A 183 -4.11 2.35 1.77
CA GLY A 183 -3.99 3.77 2.02
C GLY A 183 -2.84 4.13 2.98
N GLY A 184 -2.56 3.24 3.94
CA GLY A 184 -1.41 3.36 4.83
C GLY A 184 -0.06 3.27 4.11
N THR A 185 0.06 2.41 3.11
CA THR A 185 1.28 2.29 2.29
C THR A 185 1.52 3.57 1.48
N VAL A 186 0.47 4.17 0.89
CA VAL A 186 0.56 5.47 0.20
C VAL A 186 0.98 6.59 1.18
N LEU A 187 0.39 6.63 2.37
CA LEU A 187 0.73 7.62 3.40
C LEU A 187 2.16 7.43 3.92
N ALA A 188 2.62 6.19 4.08
CA ALA A 188 4.01 5.90 4.42
C ALA A 188 4.98 6.39 3.34
N GLY A 189 4.62 6.24 2.05
CA GLY A 189 5.37 6.84 0.92
C GLY A 189 5.60 8.34 1.08
N LYS A 190 4.53 9.08 1.40
CA LYS A 190 4.62 10.53 1.72
C LYS A 190 5.59 10.79 2.87
N LEU A 191 5.39 10.07 3.98
CA LEU A 191 6.15 10.29 5.21
C LEU A 191 7.63 9.97 5.02
N ALA A 192 7.98 8.94 4.26
CA ALA A 192 9.36 8.60 3.98
C ALA A 192 10.07 9.69 3.18
N LEU A 193 9.40 10.31 2.20
CA LEU A 193 9.98 11.45 1.47
C LEU A 193 10.17 12.68 2.37
N GLU A 194 9.23 12.94 3.28
CA GLU A 194 9.29 14.10 4.18
C GLU A 194 10.28 13.90 5.34
N ARG A 195 10.50 12.65 5.77
CA ARG A 195 11.13 12.32 7.05
C ARG A 195 12.31 11.34 6.94
N GLY A 196 12.65 10.93 5.72
CA GLY A 196 13.73 10.01 5.39
C GLY A 196 13.39 8.53 5.56
N TRP A 197 12.34 8.19 6.29
CA TRP A 197 11.88 6.81 6.45
C TRP A 197 10.41 6.76 6.87
N ALA A 198 9.74 5.66 6.60
CA ALA A 198 8.45 5.34 7.19
C ALA A 198 8.21 3.82 7.26
N ILE A 199 7.33 3.40 8.15
CA ILE A 199 6.90 2.01 8.26
C ILE A 199 5.38 1.99 8.27
N ASN A 200 4.78 1.26 7.33
CA ASN A 200 3.40 0.83 7.48
C ASN A 200 3.43 -0.51 8.22
N ILE A 201 2.80 -0.60 9.39
CA ILE A 201 2.81 -1.84 10.20
C ILE A 201 2.12 -2.98 9.45
N GLY A 202 1.23 -2.69 8.49
CA GLY A 202 0.62 -3.66 7.56
C GLY A 202 1.06 -3.45 6.11
N GLY A 203 0.21 -3.85 5.16
CA GLY A 203 0.48 -3.73 3.72
C GLY A 203 1.52 -4.74 3.22
N GLY A 204 2.13 -4.45 2.07
CA GLY A 204 3.06 -5.36 1.40
C GLY A 204 2.32 -6.44 0.62
N PHE A 205 1.26 -6.06 -0.07
CA PHE A 205 0.39 -6.96 -0.82
C PHE A 205 0.97 -7.30 -2.19
N HIS A 206 2.17 -7.86 -2.17
CA HIS A 206 3.06 -8.01 -3.33
C HIS A 206 2.57 -8.99 -4.41
N HIS A 207 1.54 -9.80 -4.13
CA HIS A 207 0.96 -10.74 -5.09
C HIS A 207 -0.17 -10.14 -5.93
N CYS A 208 -0.73 -8.99 -5.55
CA CYS A 208 -1.79 -8.35 -6.32
C CYS A 208 -1.19 -7.47 -7.43
N SER A 209 -1.75 -7.59 -8.63
CA SER A 209 -1.47 -6.74 -9.79
C SER A 209 -2.68 -5.86 -10.12
N ALA A 210 -2.57 -5.02 -11.13
CA ALA A 210 -3.66 -4.19 -11.65
C ALA A 210 -4.94 -4.98 -12.02
N ASP A 211 -4.77 -6.24 -12.43
CA ASP A 211 -5.82 -7.03 -13.09
C ASP A 211 -6.30 -8.21 -12.25
N ASP A 212 -5.51 -8.63 -11.28
CA ASP A 212 -5.72 -9.87 -10.53
C ASP A 212 -5.17 -9.78 -9.10
N GLY A 213 -5.85 -10.47 -8.18
CA GLY A 213 -5.40 -10.69 -6.81
C GLY A 213 -5.15 -12.17 -6.56
N GLY A 214 -4.27 -12.46 -5.61
CA GLY A 214 -3.85 -13.81 -5.24
C GLY A 214 -2.93 -13.75 -4.03
N GLY A 215 -2.57 -14.90 -3.46
CA GLY A 215 -1.66 -14.97 -2.31
C GLY A 215 -2.07 -14.04 -1.16
N PHE A 216 -3.37 -14.00 -0.83
CA PHE A 216 -3.95 -13.17 0.23
C PHE A 216 -4.01 -11.66 -0.06
N CYS A 217 -3.64 -11.24 -1.27
CA CYS A 217 -3.50 -9.84 -1.67
C CYS A 217 -4.66 -9.41 -2.61
N PRO A 218 -5.65 -8.63 -2.14
CA PRO A 218 -6.74 -8.10 -2.98
C PRO A 218 -6.46 -6.73 -3.61
N TYR A 219 -5.41 -6.03 -3.18
CA TYR A 219 -5.08 -4.70 -3.68
C TYR A 219 -3.56 -4.54 -3.83
N ALA A 220 -3.10 -3.89 -4.90
CA ALA A 220 -1.69 -3.70 -5.22
C ALA A 220 -1.14 -2.43 -4.53
N ASP A 221 -0.94 -2.49 -3.21
CA ASP A 221 -0.60 -1.32 -2.40
C ASP A 221 0.79 -0.73 -2.71
N ILE A 222 1.78 -1.59 -2.95
CA ILE A 222 3.13 -1.20 -3.40
C ILE A 222 3.04 -0.43 -4.72
N THR A 223 2.37 -1.02 -5.73
CA THR A 223 2.17 -0.39 -7.03
C THR A 223 1.45 0.94 -6.88
N LEU A 224 0.38 0.99 -6.06
CA LEU A 224 -0.40 2.20 -5.84
C LEU A 224 0.45 3.32 -5.25
N CYS A 225 1.22 3.02 -4.20
CA CYS A 225 2.12 4.00 -3.60
C CYS A 225 3.08 4.59 -4.63
N LEU A 226 3.76 3.74 -5.41
CA LEU A 226 4.71 4.23 -6.41
C LEU A 226 4.04 5.04 -7.52
N LYS A 227 2.85 4.63 -8.01
CA LYS A 227 2.09 5.43 -9.00
C LYS A 227 1.71 6.79 -8.43
N PHE A 228 1.27 6.88 -7.18
CA PHE A 228 1.01 8.16 -6.52
C PHE A 228 2.25 9.07 -6.51
N LEU A 229 3.41 8.53 -6.12
CA LEU A 229 4.65 9.30 -6.07
C LEU A 229 5.11 9.77 -7.47
N PHE A 230 5.02 8.91 -8.48
CA PHE A 230 5.37 9.27 -9.86
C PHE A 230 4.41 10.30 -10.47
N VAL A 231 3.09 10.13 -10.30
CA VAL A 231 2.09 11.06 -10.84
C VAL A 231 2.22 12.44 -10.19
N LYS A 232 2.52 12.49 -8.89
CA LYS A 232 2.80 13.73 -8.17
C LYS A 232 4.20 14.30 -8.45
N LYS A 233 5.01 13.61 -9.27
CA LYS A 233 6.38 14.00 -9.66
C LYS A 233 7.32 14.20 -8.47
N LEU A 234 7.12 13.41 -7.42
CA LEU A 234 7.92 13.48 -6.19
C LEU A 234 9.17 12.61 -6.24
N ILE A 235 9.17 11.62 -7.14
CA ILE A 235 10.27 10.69 -7.38
C ILE A 235 10.45 10.48 -8.89
N HIS A 236 11.65 10.11 -9.30
CA HIS A 236 11.97 9.75 -10.68
C HIS A 236 12.34 8.27 -10.82
N LYS A 237 12.88 7.64 -9.77
CA LYS A 237 13.39 6.27 -9.81
C LYS A 237 13.16 5.55 -8.48
N ALA A 238 12.28 4.54 -8.48
CA ALA A 238 11.99 3.73 -7.31
C ALA A 238 12.74 2.39 -7.36
N LEU A 239 13.36 2.00 -6.23
CA LEU A 239 13.85 0.63 -6.03
C LEU A 239 12.85 -0.12 -5.14
N ILE A 240 12.37 -1.25 -5.62
CA ILE A 240 11.66 -2.24 -4.79
C ILE A 240 12.70 -3.25 -4.32
N ILE A 241 12.78 -3.43 -3.01
CA ILE A 241 13.52 -4.51 -2.35
C ILE A 241 12.47 -5.44 -1.77
N ASP A 242 12.26 -6.60 -2.36
CA ASP A 242 11.39 -7.63 -1.82
C ASP A 242 12.23 -8.76 -1.20
N LEU A 243 12.06 -8.94 0.11
CA LEU A 243 12.73 -9.98 0.90
C LEU A 243 11.71 -10.89 1.62
N ASP A 244 10.47 -10.92 1.14
CA ASP A 244 9.50 -11.98 1.46
C ASP A 244 9.96 -13.32 0.86
N ALA A 245 9.53 -14.44 1.44
CA ALA A 245 9.93 -15.76 0.95
C ALA A 245 9.34 -16.07 -0.43
N HIS A 246 8.22 -15.46 -0.79
CA HIS A 246 7.54 -15.65 -2.07
C HIS A 246 7.93 -14.56 -3.07
N GLN A 247 7.93 -14.93 -4.35
CA GLN A 247 8.15 -13.96 -5.43
C GLN A 247 7.01 -12.92 -5.44
N GLY A 248 7.35 -11.64 -5.51
CA GLY A 248 6.43 -10.51 -5.54
C GLY A 248 5.75 -10.28 -6.90
N ASN A 249 5.17 -11.34 -7.48
CA ASN A 249 4.71 -11.38 -8.87
C ASN A 249 3.67 -10.29 -9.25
N GLY A 250 2.95 -9.71 -8.27
CA GLY A 250 1.98 -8.65 -8.50
C GLY A 250 2.64 -7.36 -9.01
N HIS A 251 3.53 -6.79 -8.20
CA HIS A 251 4.22 -5.55 -8.56
C HIS A 251 5.23 -5.78 -9.71
N GLU A 252 5.80 -6.98 -9.82
CA GLU A 252 6.62 -7.35 -10.96
C GLU A 252 5.86 -7.31 -12.29
N ASN A 253 4.63 -7.85 -12.34
CA ASN A 253 3.79 -7.77 -13.53
C ASN A 253 3.42 -6.31 -13.84
N ASP A 254 3.09 -5.50 -12.83
CA ASP A 254 2.68 -4.10 -12.98
C ASP A 254 3.80 -3.19 -13.52
N PHE A 255 5.06 -3.50 -13.17
CA PHE A 255 6.23 -2.72 -13.58
C PHE A 255 7.09 -3.41 -14.64
N LEU A 256 6.58 -4.48 -15.27
CA LEU A 256 7.28 -5.16 -16.35
C LEU A 256 7.59 -4.20 -17.50
N GLY A 257 8.89 -3.95 -17.73
CA GLY A 257 9.38 -3.04 -18.77
C GLY A 257 9.36 -1.54 -18.38
N ASP A 258 9.08 -1.19 -17.12
CA ASP A 258 9.19 0.19 -16.65
C ASP A 258 10.62 0.50 -16.18
N ASP A 259 11.34 1.30 -16.96
CA ASP A 259 12.72 1.66 -16.66
C ASP A 259 12.88 2.51 -15.39
N LYS A 260 11.80 3.13 -14.89
CA LYS A 260 11.78 3.93 -13.66
C LYS A 260 11.73 3.09 -12.39
N VAL A 261 11.46 1.79 -12.49
CA VAL A 261 11.38 0.88 -11.34
C VAL A 261 12.44 -0.22 -11.48
N TYR A 262 13.30 -0.31 -10.48
CA TYR A 262 14.24 -1.43 -10.34
C TYR A 262 13.71 -2.38 -9.28
N ILE A 263 13.69 -3.66 -9.57
CA ILE A 263 13.23 -4.70 -8.65
C ILE A 263 14.40 -5.60 -8.28
N LEU A 264 14.72 -5.63 -6.99
CA LEU A 264 15.49 -6.66 -6.32
C LEU A 264 14.48 -7.57 -5.60
N ASP A 265 14.47 -8.84 -5.97
CA ASP A 265 13.64 -9.84 -5.28
C ASP A 265 14.52 -11.06 -4.90
N MET A 266 14.48 -11.41 -3.61
CA MET A 266 15.18 -12.55 -3.02
C MET A 266 14.19 -13.52 -2.38
N TYR A 267 13.67 -14.45 -3.16
CA TYR A 267 12.61 -15.38 -2.76
C TYR A 267 13.07 -16.84 -2.89
N ASN A 268 12.34 -17.76 -2.27
CA ASN A 268 12.57 -19.19 -2.43
C ASN A 268 12.02 -19.67 -3.78
N GLY A 269 12.91 -20.08 -4.69
CA GLY A 269 12.52 -20.48 -6.06
C GLY A 269 11.66 -21.74 -6.15
N SER A 270 11.49 -22.48 -5.04
CA SER A 270 10.76 -23.74 -4.98
C SER A 270 9.32 -23.65 -4.46
N ILE A 271 8.83 -22.44 -4.19
CA ILE A 271 7.46 -22.20 -3.68
C ILE A 271 6.66 -21.27 -4.61
N TYR A 272 5.37 -21.11 -4.30
CA TYR A 272 4.44 -20.21 -5.01
C TYR A 272 5.08 -18.84 -5.28
N PRO A 273 4.84 -18.20 -6.44
CA PRO A 273 3.85 -18.49 -7.50
C PRO A 273 4.39 -19.14 -8.78
N HIS A 274 5.70 -19.22 -8.96
CA HIS A 274 6.35 -19.67 -10.22
C HIS A 274 5.93 -18.85 -11.46
N ASP A 275 5.73 -17.54 -11.34
CA ASP A 275 5.32 -16.67 -12.45
C ASP A 275 6.53 -16.26 -13.31
N GLU A 276 6.84 -17.08 -14.32
CA GLU A 276 7.96 -16.86 -15.25
C GLU A 276 7.85 -15.57 -16.09
N ARG A 277 6.64 -15.02 -16.27
CA ARG A 277 6.47 -13.74 -16.95
C ARG A 277 6.91 -12.62 -16.04
N ALA A 278 6.42 -12.60 -14.80
CA ALA A 278 6.73 -11.59 -13.81
C ALA A 278 8.24 -11.53 -13.50
N LYS A 279 8.91 -12.69 -13.45
CA LYS A 279 10.38 -12.79 -13.26
C LYS A 279 11.21 -11.96 -14.24
N LYS A 280 10.67 -11.59 -15.40
CA LYS A 280 11.37 -10.75 -16.39
C LYS A 280 11.48 -9.28 -15.97
N ALA A 281 10.67 -8.83 -15.01
CA ALA A 281 10.76 -7.49 -14.44
C ALA A 281 11.88 -7.37 -13.38
N ILE A 282 12.28 -8.50 -12.79
CA ILE A 282 13.28 -8.56 -11.73
C ILE A 282 14.67 -8.34 -12.34
N ARG A 283 15.25 -7.16 -12.12
CA ARG A 283 16.59 -6.84 -12.61
C ARG A 283 17.67 -7.51 -11.78
N ARG A 284 17.43 -7.68 -10.47
CA ARG A 284 18.31 -8.39 -9.57
C ARG A 284 17.55 -9.53 -8.89
N LYS A 285 17.50 -10.67 -9.56
CA LYS A 285 16.78 -11.86 -9.14
C LYS A 285 17.69 -12.83 -8.40
N ILE A 286 17.32 -13.22 -7.19
CA ILE A 286 18.03 -14.23 -6.40
C ILE A 286 17.03 -15.29 -5.99
N GLU A 287 17.12 -16.46 -6.62
CA GLU A 287 16.33 -17.62 -6.20
C GLU A 287 17.09 -18.34 -5.07
N LEU A 288 16.52 -18.28 -3.87
CA LEU A 288 17.04 -18.91 -2.66
C LEU A 288 16.65 -20.39 -2.63
N ARG A 289 17.55 -21.22 -2.11
CA ARG A 289 17.27 -22.63 -1.84
C ARG A 289 16.46 -22.77 -0.55
N SER A 290 15.58 -23.76 -0.51
CA SER A 290 14.89 -24.15 0.74
C SER A 290 15.90 -24.42 1.87
N TYR A 291 15.49 -24.08 3.09
CA TYR A 291 16.26 -24.21 4.32
C TYR A 291 17.60 -23.46 4.31
N MET A 292 17.68 -22.33 3.60
CA MET A 292 18.80 -21.40 3.75
C MET A 292 18.76 -20.79 5.15
N ALA A 293 19.93 -20.72 5.80
CA ALA A 293 20.10 -20.19 7.14
C ALA A 293 20.76 -18.80 7.11
N ASP A 294 20.85 -18.17 8.28
CA ASP A 294 21.24 -16.77 8.46
C ASP A 294 22.50 -16.35 7.72
N GLU A 295 23.63 -17.06 7.89
CA GLU A 295 24.93 -16.61 7.36
C GLU A 295 24.92 -16.41 5.84
N GLU A 296 24.51 -17.46 5.10
CA GLU A 296 24.43 -17.40 3.64
C GLU A 296 23.35 -16.39 3.18
N TYR A 297 22.22 -16.32 3.88
CA TYR A 297 21.14 -15.41 3.54
C TYR A 297 21.55 -13.94 3.71
N LEU A 298 22.13 -13.59 4.85
CA LEU A 298 22.54 -12.22 5.17
C LEU A 298 23.69 -11.74 4.30
N GLU A 299 24.63 -12.61 3.93
CA GLU A 299 25.67 -12.29 2.95
C GLU A 299 25.06 -11.89 1.60
N LYS A 300 24.05 -12.64 1.14
CA LYS A 300 23.30 -12.32 -0.09
C LYS A 300 22.55 -11.00 0.07
N VAL A 301 21.84 -10.79 1.17
CA VAL A 301 21.10 -9.54 1.42
C VAL A 301 22.06 -8.35 1.35
N GLN A 302 23.17 -8.40 2.08
CA GLN A 302 24.18 -7.33 2.09
C GLN A 302 24.73 -7.05 0.68
N THR A 303 25.11 -8.10 -0.06
CA THR A 303 25.68 -7.98 -1.39
C THR A 303 24.68 -7.42 -2.39
N HIS A 304 23.46 -7.94 -2.40
CA HIS A 304 22.47 -7.62 -3.43
C HIS A 304 21.75 -6.31 -3.18
N VAL A 305 21.46 -5.94 -1.92
CA VAL A 305 20.90 -4.63 -1.57
C VAL A 305 21.87 -3.51 -1.93
N ALA A 306 23.14 -3.63 -1.50
CA ALA A 306 24.16 -2.63 -1.84
C ALA A 306 24.36 -2.52 -3.37
N GLY A 307 24.37 -3.65 -4.07
CA GLY A 307 24.49 -3.69 -5.53
C GLY A 307 23.33 -3.01 -6.26
N ALA A 308 22.08 -3.28 -5.87
CA ALA A 308 20.89 -2.65 -6.48
C ALA A 308 20.91 -1.12 -6.29
N LEU A 309 21.23 -0.66 -5.07
CA LEU A 309 21.33 0.76 -4.76
C LEU A 309 22.45 1.46 -5.56
N ASN A 310 23.60 0.80 -5.74
CA ASN A 310 24.73 1.36 -6.48
C ASN A 310 24.49 1.42 -8.00
N GLU A 311 23.86 0.39 -8.54
CA GLU A 311 23.56 0.26 -9.96
C GLU A 311 22.48 1.25 -10.39
N PHE A 312 21.37 1.29 -9.65
CA PHE A 312 20.19 2.04 -10.06
C PHE A 312 20.19 3.49 -9.55
N LYS A 313 20.81 3.76 -8.39
CA LYS A 313 20.80 5.07 -7.71
C LYS A 313 19.37 5.63 -7.59
N PRO A 314 18.45 4.92 -6.90
CA PRO A 314 17.08 5.37 -6.73
C PRO A 314 17.00 6.64 -5.89
N ASP A 315 15.92 7.40 -6.03
CA ASP A 315 15.54 8.48 -5.13
C ASP A 315 14.49 8.05 -4.10
N PHE A 316 14.02 6.80 -4.16
CA PHE A 316 13.09 6.21 -3.20
C PHE A 316 13.21 4.68 -3.14
N VAL A 317 13.07 4.10 -1.95
CA VAL A 317 13.03 2.64 -1.73
C VAL A 317 11.69 2.21 -1.14
N MET A 318 11.04 1.25 -1.78
CA MET A 318 9.98 0.44 -1.18
C MET A 318 10.60 -0.88 -0.71
N TYR A 319 10.54 -1.16 0.57
CA TYR A 319 11.08 -2.37 1.18
C TYR A 319 9.94 -3.26 1.69
N ASN A 320 9.75 -4.40 1.03
CA ASN A 320 8.82 -5.45 1.45
C ASN A 320 9.54 -6.44 2.36
N ALA A 321 9.23 -6.39 3.65
CA ALA A 321 9.96 -7.05 4.73
C ALA A 321 9.23 -8.27 5.30
N GLY A 322 8.71 -9.14 4.41
CA GLY A 322 7.98 -10.35 4.78
C GLY A 322 8.75 -11.23 5.77
N THR A 323 8.06 -11.81 6.75
CA THR A 323 8.70 -12.61 7.82
C THR A 323 8.48 -14.11 7.69
N ASP A 324 7.91 -14.55 6.58
CA ASP A 324 7.74 -15.96 6.23
C ASP A 324 9.05 -16.67 5.85
N ILE A 325 10.16 -15.93 5.76
CA ILE A 325 11.51 -16.52 5.71
C ILE A 325 11.96 -17.14 7.05
N LEU A 326 11.21 -16.91 8.12
CA LEU A 326 11.50 -17.37 9.47
C LEU A 326 11.51 -18.91 9.54
N ILE A 327 12.42 -19.46 10.33
CA ILE A 327 12.50 -20.89 10.64
C ILE A 327 11.13 -21.41 11.11
N ASN A 328 10.73 -22.55 10.56
CA ASN A 328 9.43 -23.21 10.79
C ASN A 328 8.20 -22.45 10.28
N ASP A 329 8.36 -21.42 9.44
CA ASP A 329 7.20 -20.84 8.76
C ASP A 329 6.59 -21.90 7.82
N PRO A 330 5.26 -22.08 7.84
CA PRO A 330 4.62 -23.15 7.08
C PRO A 330 4.70 -22.97 5.55
N LEU A 331 4.95 -21.75 5.05
CA LEU A 331 4.87 -21.41 3.64
C LEU A 331 6.24 -21.07 3.03
N GLY A 332 7.10 -20.30 3.73
CA GLY A 332 8.33 -19.77 3.11
C GLY A 332 9.50 -20.75 2.93
N ARG A 333 9.52 -21.86 3.68
CA ARG A 333 10.54 -22.93 3.60
C ARG A 333 12.00 -22.44 3.68
N LEU A 334 12.29 -21.36 4.40
CA LEU A 334 13.64 -20.94 4.77
C LEU A 334 13.90 -21.24 6.25
N SER A 335 15.10 -20.93 6.74
CA SER A 335 15.54 -21.27 8.10
C SER A 335 16.23 -20.09 8.77
N ILE A 336 15.66 -18.90 8.58
CA ILE A 336 16.18 -17.66 9.15
C ILE A 336 15.73 -17.53 10.60
N THR A 337 16.63 -17.14 11.50
CA THR A 337 16.30 -16.94 12.92
C THR A 337 15.64 -15.57 13.14
N PRO A 338 14.98 -15.35 14.30
CA PRO A 338 14.50 -14.01 14.67
C PRO A 338 15.60 -12.93 14.64
N ASP A 339 16.82 -13.29 15.05
CA ASP A 339 17.98 -12.39 14.98
C ASP A 339 18.38 -12.12 13.52
N GLY A 340 18.30 -13.13 12.66
CA GLY A 340 18.48 -12.99 11.22
C GLY A 340 17.49 -12.01 10.58
N ILE A 341 16.21 -12.02 10.97
CA ILE A 341 15.22 -11.02 10.55
C ILE A 341 15.65 -9.60 10.97
N CYS A 342 16.04 -9.43 12.23
CA CYS A 342 16.48 -8.12 12.74
C CYS A 342 17.73 -7.61 12.01
N GLN A 343 18.67 -8.50 11.69
CA GLN A 343 19.89 -8.16 10.95
C GLN A 343 19.59 -7.83 9.47
N ARG A 344 18.69 -8.56 8.83
CA ARG A 344 18.23 -8.28 7.46
C ARG A 344 17.68 -6.86 7.35
N ASP A 345 16.73 -6.51 8.22
CA ASP A 345 16.09 -5.20 8.18
C ASP A 345 17.11 -4.09 8.52
N GLN A 346 18.03 -4.36 9.46
CA GLN A 346 19.15 -3.47 9.77
C GLN A 346 20.02 -3.19 8.54
N ILE A 347 20.41 -4.21 7.79
CA ILE A 347 21.23 -4.06 6.57
C ILE A 347 20.53 -3.14 5.57
N VAL A 348 19.23 -3.34 5.32
CA VAL A 348 18.49 -2.51 4.36
C VAL A 348 18.47 -1.04 4.79
N PHE A 349 18.10 -0.77 6.06
CA PHE A 349 18.06 0.61 6.57
C PHE A 349 19.45 1.26 6.62
N GLU A 350 20.51 0.52 6.95
CA GLU A 350 21.87 1.02 6.88
C GLU A 350 22.27 1.41 5.46
N GLU A 351 21.99 0.57 4.46
CA GLU A 351 22.37 0.84 3.07
C GLU A 351 21.59 2.01 2.47
N CYS A 352 20.30 2.16 2.80
CA CYS A 352 19.51 3.33 2.42
C CYS A 352 20.03 4.60 3.10
N ARG A 353 20.30 4.56 4.42
CA ARG A 353 20.81 5.69 5.18
C ARG A 353 22.19 6.15 4.70
N LYS A 354 23.11 5.22 4.42
CA LYS A 354 24.46 5.53 3.87
C LYS A 354 24.37 6.35 2.58
N ARG A 355 23.30 6.19 1.81
CA ARG A 355 23.06 6.87 0.52
C ARG A 355 22.04 8.00 0.60
N ASN A 356 21.53 8.31 1.80
CA ASN A 356 20.45 9.28 2.02
C ASN A 356 19.22 9.05 1.13
N VAL A 357 18.86 7.78 0.91
CA VAL A 357 17.68 7.43 0.12
C VAL A 357 16.51 7.16 1.08
N PRO A 358 15.35 7.83 0.90
CA PRO A 358 14.18 7.59 1.72
C PRO A 358 13.64 6.18 1.52
N VAL A 359 13.23 5.54 2.62
CA VAL A 359 12.76 4.14 2.60
C VAL A 359 11.39 3.99 3.27
N VAL A 360 10.48 3.28 2.61
CA VAL A 360 9.26 2.75 3.23
C VAL A 360 9.46 1.28 3.50
N MET A 361 9.14 0.83 4.71
CA MET A 361 9.01 -0.58 5.06
C MET A 361 7.54 -0.95 5.15
N VAL A 362 7.16 -2.05 4.50
CA VAL A 362 5.90 -2.77 4.67
C VAL A 362 6.21 -4.19 5.13
N THR A 363 5.37 -4.79 5.96
CA THR A 363 5.72 -6.00 6.73
C THR A 363 5.22 -7.30 6.13
N SER A 364 4.25 -7.25 5.21
CA SER A 364 3.86 -8.35 4.30
C SER A 364 3.60 -9.72 4.97
N GLY A 365 4.15 -10.81 4.42
CA GLY A 365 3.96 -12.19 4.83
C GLY A 365 4.52 -12.54 6.21
N GLY A 366 4.29 -13.79 6.63
CA GLY A 366 4.63 -14.33 7.94
C GLY A 366 3.40 -14.92 8.62
N TYR A 367 3.48 -16.23 8.87
CA TYR A 367 2.32 -17.08 9.13
C TYR A 367 2.46 -17.84 10.45
N GLN A 368 3.37 -17.39 11.32
CA GLN A 368 3.58 -17.91 12.66
C GLN A 368 2.94 -16.99 13.71
N LYS A 369 2.53 -17.56 14.85
CA LYS A 369 1.93 -16.79 15.96
C LYS A 369 2.87 -15.73 16.53
N ASP A 370 4.17 -15.97 16.44
CA ASP A 370 5.24 -15.13 16.98
C ASP A 370 5.79 -14.12 15.97
N THR A 371 5.29 -14.12 14.73
CA THR A 371 5.65 -13.15 13.69
C THR A 371 5.47 -11.69 14.16
N GLY A 372 4.33 -11.36 14.79
CA GLY A 372 4.06 -10.00 15.28
C GLY A 372 5.12 -9.49 16.26
N PRO A 373 5.42 -10.23 17.34
CA PRO A 373 6.53 -9.92 18.24
C PRO A 373 7.90 -9.74 17.54
N ILE A 374 8.24 -10.59 16.56
CA ILE A 374 9.52 -10.52 15.84
C ILE A 374 9.62 -9.27 14.96
N ILE A 375 8.54 -8.91 14.27
CA ILE A 375 8.46 -7.64 13.51
C ILE A 375 8.71 -6.46 14.45
N ALA A 376 8.07 -6.45 15.63
CA ALA A 376 8.30 -5.39 16.61
C ALA A 376 9.75 -5.38 17.12
N ASP A 377 10.36 -6.53 17.39
CA ASP A 377 11.76 -6.62 17.79
C ASP A 377 12.72 -6.07 16.71
N SER A 378 12.43 -6.33 15.44
CA SER A 378 13.18 -5.74 14.33
C SER A 378 13.07 -4.21 14.31
N ILE A 379 11.86 -3.66 14.40
CA ILE A 379 11.63 -2.20 14.46
C ILE A 379 12.34 -1.59 15.67
N LEU A 380 12.26 -2.24 16.84
CA LEU A 380 12.96 -1.80 18.05
C LEU A 380 14.48 -1.89 17.89
N ASN A 381 15.01 -2.89 17.18
CA ASN A 381 16.43 -2.96 16.84
C ASN A 381 16.84 -1.75 16.00
N LEU A 382 16.10 -1.42 14.94
CA LEU A 382 16.34 -0.23 14.13
C LEU A 382 16.34 1.05 14.99
N TRP A 383 15.40 1.16 15.93
CA TRP A 383 15.29 2.30 16.84
C TRP A 383 16.50 2.38 17.79
N ARG A 384 16.85 1.27 18.46
CA ARG A 384 18.01 1.18 19.38
C ARG A 384 19.33 1.45 18.67
N LYS A 385 19.47 1.02 17.41
CA LYS A 385 20.62 1.32 16.52
C LYS A 385 20.60 2.74 15.95
N LYS A 386 19.58 3.53 16.26
CA LYS A 386 19.37 4.90 15.78
C LYS A 386 19.27 5.00 14.25
N LEU A 387 18.82 3.94 13.58
CA LEU A 387 18.54 3.92 12.14
C LEU A 387 17.18 4.55 11.84
N ILE A 388 16.23 4.37 12.75
CA ILE A 388 14.96 5.08 12.75
C ILE A 388 14.90 5.93 14.02
N GLN A 389 14.88 7.24 13.85
CA GLN A 389 14.70 8.22 14.91
C GLN A 389 13.75 9.28 14.39
N TRP A 390 12.88 9.77 15.26
CA TRP A 390 12.06 10.92 14.94
C TRP A 390 12.03 11.85 16.15
N GLN A 391 12.50 13.06 15.94
CA GLN A 391 12.29 14.17 16.87
C GLN A 391 11.74 15.34 16.05
N PRO A 392 10.69 16.03 16.53
CA PRO A 392 10.20 17.24 15.87
C PRO A 392 11.34 18.26 15.78
N ALA A 393 11.40 19.02 14.69
CA ALA A 393 12.45 20.00 14.44
C ALA A 393 12.63 21.03 15.57
N SER A 394 11.58 21.25 16.38
CA SER A 394 11.59 22.14 17.55
C SER A 394 12.57 21.75 18.67
N GLU A 395 12.99 20.48 18.76
CA GLU A 395 13.95 20.04 19.78
C GLU A 395 15.42 20.27 19.38
N HIS A 396 15.71 20.21 18.07
CA HIS A 396 17.02 20.61 17.52
C HIS A 396 17.20 22.13 17.53
N VAL A 397 16.14 22.91 17.28
CA VAL A 397 16.16 24.37 17.41
C VAL A 397 16.29 24.80 18.87
N ARG A 398 15.72 24.07 19.83
CA ARG A 398 15.92 24.35 21.27
C ARG A 398 17.35 24.09 21.73
N LYS A 399 17.99 23.00 21.29
CA LYS A 399 19.38 22.69 21.65
C LYS A 399 20.40 23.62 20.97
N ASN A 400 20.19 23.97 19.70
CA ASN A 400 21.05 24.93 19.01
C ASN A 400 20.77 26.39 19.41
N GLY A 401 19.52 26.75 19.72
CA GLY A 401 19.16 28.06 20.26
C GLY A 401 19.73 28.31 21.66
N GLN A 402 19.84 27.26 22.50
CA GLN A 402 20.53 27.36 23.79
C GLN A 402 22.06 27.39 23.64
N ALA A 403 22.65 26.72 22.65
CA ALA A 403 24.10 26.80 22.38
C ALA A 403 24.51 28.17 21.81
N ILE A 404 23.68 28.76 20.94
CA ILE A 404 23.92 30.10 20.36
C ILE A 404 23.69 31.21 21.41
N ALA A 405 22.67 31.08 22.27
CA ALA A 405 22.43 32.03 23.36
C ALA A 405 23.49 31.97 24.49
N LYS A 406 24.20 30.85 24.64
CA LYS A 406 25.32 30.73 25.57
C LYS A 406 26.62 31.32 25.00
N ALA A 407 26.84 31.21 23.69
CA ALA A 407 27.98 31.83 23.02
C ALA A 407 27.89 33.36 22.94
N SER A 408 26.68 33.94 22.93
CA SER A 408 26.48 35.40 22.96
C SER A 408 26.55 36.05 24.35
N HIS A 409 26.66 35.25 25.42
CA HIS A 409 26.79 35.75 26.80
C HIS A 409 28.23 35.75 27.33
N ASP A 410 29.17 35.08 26.63
CA ASP A 410 30.59 35.04 26.98
C ASP A 410 31.44 36.06 26.16
N GLU A 411 30.82 36.87 25.29
CA GLU A 411 31.47 37.94 24.51
C GLU A 411 30.89 39.36 24.78
N LEU A 412 30.28 39.61 25.94
CA LEU A 412 29.85 40.95 26.37
C LEU A 412 30.48 41.39 27.70
#